data_AF-A0A7J2J799-F1
#
_entry.id   AF-A0A7J2J799-F1
#
_cell.length_a   1.000
_cell.length_b   1.000
_cell.length_c   1.000
_cell.angle_alpha   90.00
_cell.angle_beta   90.00
_cell.angle_gamma   90.00
#
_symmetry.space_group_name_H-M   'P 1'
#
loop_
_entity.id
_entity.type
_entity.pdbx_description
1 polymer ?
#
loop_
_entity_poly.entity_id
_entity_poly.type
_entity_poly.pdbx_seq_one_letter_code
_entity_poly.pdbx_strand_id
1 'polypeptide(L)'
;MLRIIDLCESVKKRGLDPFDVEVREFFDRLRELLPKLQRQSELYLDIQAVLGLAEVVFQQEEWIKHKSSMLYLDPLLIMLKLHALSIRDLAEILVRAWHPIIDLECLSPTGIREAKEYWTNLPSLDERWRDLETTEIMTGEVARRELTRMGILSDEDFAVMLDKTWRELKDSVGDRGEMSYWDFISEKSFEDTVLKAWLVSFLVSYGYATLELRPLEEEIVLRPLSKPEKLEHVATFSIPISISREEWLRRREHG
;
A
#
# COMPACT_ATOMS: atom_id res chain seq x y z
N MET A 1 -2.95 12.19 -24.88
CA MET A 1 -3.33 13.33 -24.02
C MET A 1 -4.83 13.35 -23.74
N LEU A 2 -5.72 13.71 -24.69
CA LEU A 2 -7.18 13.78 -24.42
C LEU A 2 -7.81 12.48 -23.87
N ARG A 3 -7.46 11.32 -24.44
CA ARG A 3 -7.91 10.01 -23.93
C ARG A 3 -7.44 9.71 -22.49
N ILE A 4 -6.28 10.23 -22.09
CA ILE A 4 -5.75 10.05 -20.74
C ILE A 4 -6.56 10.91 -19.77
N ILE A 5 -6.84 12.15 -20.16
CA ILE A 5 -7.66 13.09 -19.39
C ILE A 5 -9.08 12.55 -19.20
N ASP A 6 -9.70 12.01 -20.25
CA ASP A 6 -11.04 11.42 -20.17
C ASP A 6 -11.09 10.18 -19.27
N LEU A 7 -10.03 9.37 -19.28
CA LEU A 7 -9.91 8.19 -18.41
C LEU A 7 -9.78 8.62 -16.94
N CYS A 8 -8.92 9.59 -16.64
CA CYS A 8 -8.76 10.17 -15.30
C CYS A 8 -10.06 10.80 -14.79
N GLU A 9 -10.78 11.56 -15.63
CA GLU A 9 -12.10 12.12 -15.29
C GLU A 9 -13.15 11.02 -15.04
N SER A 10 -13.06 9.90 -15.75
CA SER A 10 -13.97 8.76 -15.58
C SER A 10 -13.73 8.03 -14.25
N VAL A 11 -12.48 7.87 -13.83
CA VAL A 11 -12.14 7.37 -12.47
C VAL A 11 -12.73 8.29 -11.41
N LYS A 12 -12.61 9.60 -11.59
CA LYS A 12 -13.11 10.62 -10.66
C LYS A 12 -14.63 10.65 -10.52
N LYS A 13 -15.38 10.49 -11.63
CA LYS A 13 -16.84 10.68 -11.67
C LYS A 13 -17.67 9.41 -11.64
N ARG A 14 -17.14 8.29 -12.17
CA ARG A 14 -17.92 7.07 -12.40
C ARG A 14 -17.57 5.93 -11.43
N GLY A 15 -16.66 6.15 -10.49
CA GLY A 15 -16.28 5.14 -9.49
C GLY A 15 -15.59 3.92 -10.11
N LEU A 16 -14.87 4.11 -11.23
CA LEU A 16 -14.00 3.07 -11.77
C LEU A 16 -12.84 2.83 -10.80
N ASP A 17 -12.32 1.61 -10.77
CA ASP A 17 -11.21 1.25 -9.90
C ASP A 17 -9.96 2.07 -10.29
N PRO A 18 -9.35 2.83 -9.36
CA PRO A 18 -8.11 3.54 -9.63
C PRO A 18 -6.99 2.63 -10.14
N PHE A 19 -7.01 1.34 -9.79
CA PHE A 19 -6.00 0.35 -10.22
C PHE A 19 -6.14 -0.13 -11.66
N ASP A 20 -7.28 0.11 -12.32
CA ASP A 20 -7.46 -0.19 -13.75
C ASP A 20 -6.62 0.75 -14.64
N VAL A 21 -6.08 1.82 -14.07
CA VAL A 21 -5.24 2.79 -14.79
C VAL A 21 -3.77 2.45 -14.63
N GLU A 22 -3.14 2.03 -15.72
CA GLU A 22 -1.69 1.80 -15.79
C GLU A 22 -0.91 3.12 -15.86
N VAL A 23 -0.79 3.79 -14.71
CA VAL A 23 -0.18 5.12 -14.58
C VAL A 23 1.24 5.19 -15.17
N ARG A 24 2.04 4.12 -15.00
CA ARG A 24 3.42 4.05 -15.53
C ARG A 24 3.45 4.14 -17.05
N GLU A 25 2.66 3.33 -17.74
CA GLU A 25 2.59 3.36 -19.21
C GLU A 25 2.18 4.74 -19.74
N PHE A 26 1.24 5.40 -19.06
CA PHE A 26 0.81 6.73 -19.47
C PHE A 26 1.89 7.79 -19.26
N PHE A 27 2.64 7.74 -18.16
CA PHE A 27 3.78 8.64 -17.96
C PHE A 27 4.90 8.41 -18.99
N ASP A 28 5.19 7.15 -19.33
CA ASP A 28 6.19 6.82 -20.34
C ASP A 28 5.78 7.37 -21.72
N ARG A 29 4.50 7.19 -22.10
CA ARG A 29 3.94 7.77 -23.33
C ARG A 29 3.98 9.29 -23.34
N LEU A 30 3.68 9.95 -22.22
CA LEU A 30 3.77 11.42 -22.12
C LEU A 30 5.23 11.88 -22.27
N ARG A 31 6.17 11.17 -21.66
CA ARG A 31 7.61 11.47 -21.73
C ARG A 31 8.18 11.32 -23.15
N GLU A 32 7.70 10.35 -23.93
CA GLU A 32 8.06 10.20 -25.35
C GLU A 32 7.47 11.29 -26.25
N LEU A 33 6.30 11.83 -25.88
CA LEU A 33 5.62 12.87 -26.62
C LEU A 33 6.16 14.26 -26.30
N LEU A 34 6.63 14.50 -25.07
CA LEU A 34 7.11 15.80 -24.57
C LEU A 34 8.12 16.49 -25.51
N PRO A 35 9.16 15.82 -26.07
CA PRO A 35 10.13 16.47 -26.96
C PRO A 35 9.53 16.93 -28.30
N LYS A 36 8.36 16.38 -28.67
CA LYS A 36 7.67 16.65 -29.94
C LYS A 36 6.64 17.77 -29.80
N LEU A 37 6.31 18.19 -28.59
CA LEU A 37 5.32 19.25 -28.33
C LEU A 37 5.97 20.63 -28.55
N GLN A 38 5.38 21.42 -29.45
CA GLN A 38 5.92 22.74 -29.83
C GLN A 38 4.91 23.86 -29.58
N ARG A 39 3.62 23.54 -29.46
CA ARG A 39 2.55 24.52 -29.27
C ARG A 39 2.14 24.65 -27.81
N GLN A 40 1.85 25.87 -27.36
CA GLN A 40 1.37 26.14 -26.01
C GLN A 40 0.08 25.38 -25.65
N SER A 41 -0.83 25.19 -26.62
CA SER A 41 -2.05 24.41 -26.42
C SER A 41 -1.79 22.93 -26.13
N GLU A 42 -0.72 22.37 -26.71
CA GLU A 42 -0.34 20.97 -26.50
C GLU A 42 0.35 20.79 -25.14
N LEU A 43 1.18 21.76 -24.74
CA LEU A 43 1.80 21.78 -23.41
C LEU A 43 0.75 21.88 -22.29
N TYR A 44 -0.32 22.65 -22.51
CA TYR A 44 -1.42 22.73 -21.54
C TYR A 44 -2.13 21.37 -21.37
N LEU A 45 -2.38 20.66 -22.47
CA LEU A 45 -2.98 19.32 -22.43
C LEU A 45 -2.06 18.28 -21.77
N ASP A 46 -0.74 18.44 -21.93
CA ASP A 46 0.25 17.59 -21.26
C ASP A 46 0.24 17.79 -19.75
N ILE A 47 0.28 19.05 -19.30
CA ILE A 47 0.17 19.41 -17.87
C ILE A 47 -1.13 18.88 -17.27
N GLN A 48 -2.24 19.02 -17.99
CA GLN A 48 -3.54 18.53 -17.53
C GLN A 48 -3.58 17.00 -17.43
N ALA A 49 -2.93 16.28 -18.35
CA ALA A 49 -2.81 14.83 -18.29
C ALA A 49 -1.93 14.38 -17.11
N VAL A 50 -0.82 15.07 -16.85
CA VAL A 50 0.06 14.80 -15.70
C VAL A 50 -0.68 15.01 -14.38
N LEU A 51 -1.44 16.10 -14.25
CA LEU A 51 -2.24 16.38 -13.07
C LEU A 51 -3.30 15.29 -12.84
N GLY A 52 -4.01 14.88 -13.91
CA GLY A 52 -5.00 13.81 -13.82
C GLY A 52 -4.38 12.47 -13.38
N LEU A 53 -3.20 12.12 -13.88
CA LEU A 53 -2.49 10.91 -13.46
C LEU A 53 -2.04 10.99 -12.00
N ALA A 54 -1.55 12.15 -11.55
CA ALA A 54 -1.18 12.36 -10.15
C ALA A 54 -2.39 12.21 -9.21
N GLU A 55 -3.57 12.71 -9.61
CA GLU A 55 -4.82 12.50 -8.86
C GLU A 55 -5.18 11.00 -8.77
N VAL A 56 -4.99 10.22 -9.84
CA VAL A 56 -5.25 8.77 -9.82
C VAL A 56 -4.31 8.05 -8.85
N VAL A 57 -3.02 8.42 -8.81
CA VAL A 57 -2.05 7.86 -7.84
C VAL A 57 -2.49 8.16 -6.40
N PHE A 58 -2.96 9.38 -6.14
CA PHE A 58 -3.49 9.74 -4.83
C PHE A 58 -4.70 8.89 -4.44
N GLN A 59 -5.61 8.60 -5.37
CA GLN A 59 -6.76 7.73 -5.13
C GLN A 59 -6.34 6.27 -4.88
N GLN A 60 -5.33 5.76 -5.60
CA GLN A 60 -4.76 4.44 -5.32
C GLN A 60 -4.18 4.37 -3.91
N GLU A 61 -3.47 5.43 -3.46
CA GLU A 61 -2.92 5.53 -2.11
C GLU A 61 -4.01 5.52 -1.03
N GLU A 62 -5.05 6.36 -1.18
CA GLU A 62 -6.17 6.43 -0.23
C GLU A 62 -6.95 5.12 -0.17
N TRP A 63 -7.14 4.45 -1.31
CA TRP A 63 -7.76 3.13 -1.35
C TRP A 63 -6.95 2.09 -0.55
N ILE A 64 -5.63 2.08 -0.72
CA ILE A 64 -4.74 1.18 0.04
C ILE A 64 -4.81 1.49 1.53
N LYS A 65 -4.75 2.77 1.93
CA LYS A 65 -4.87 3.20 3.33
C LYS A 65 -6.20 2.77 3.95
N HIS A 66 -7.30 2.91 3.21
CA HIS A 66 -8.62 2.54 3.70
C HIS A 66 -8.73 1.02 3.90
N LYS A 67 -8.25 0.23 2.94
CA LYS A 67 -8.23 -1.24 3.02
C LYS A 67 -7.29 -1.75 4.11
N SER A 68 -6.12 -1.12 4.28
CA SER A 68 -5.20 -1.46 5.37
C SER A 68 -5.80 -1.14 6.72
N SER A 69 -6.42 0.04 6.87
CA SER A 69 -7.05 0.44 8.13
C SER A 69 -8.16 -0.54 8.55
N MET A 70 -8.95 -1.05 7.59
CA MET A 70 -9.99 -2.05 7.86
C MET A 70 -9.46 -3.39 8.37
N LEU A 71 -8.27 -3.82 7.95
CA LEU A 71 -7.66 -5.09 8.39
C LEU A 71 -7.12 -5.04 9.83
N TYR A 72 -6.89 -3.85 10.38
CA TYR A 72 -6.34 -3.64 11.73
C TYR A 72 -7.35 -3.13 12.76
N LEU A 73 -8.61 -2.94 12.37
CA LEU A 73 -9.66 -2.49 13.27
C LEU A 73 -10.26 -3.68 14.02
N ASP A 74 -9.49 -4.25 14.96
CA ASP A 74 -10.07 -5.05 16.03
C ASP A 74 -10.99 -4.11 16.84
N PRO A 75 -12.30 -4.42 16.99
CA PRO A 75 -13.21 -3.64 17.82
C PRO A 75 -12.66 -3.36 19.23
N LEU A 76 -11.84 -4.26 19.78
CA LEU A 76 -11.16 -4.07 21.06
C LEU A 76 -10.11 -2.97 21.02
N LEU A 77 -9.32 -2.86 19.94
CA LEU A 77 -8.29 -1.84 19.80
C LEU A 77 -8.90 -0.43 19.68
N ILE A 78 -10.04 -0.33 18.97
CA ILE A 78 -10.81 0.91 18.89
C ILE A 78 -11.27 1.33 20.28
N MET A 79 -11.82 0.39 21.06
CA MET A 79 -12.28 0.65 22.42
C MET A 79 -11.14 1.14 23.32
N LEU A 80 -9.97 0.51 23.26
CA LEU A 80 -8.80 0.92 24.05
C LEU A 80 -8.31 2.32 23.67
N LYS A 81 -8.27 2.66 22.38
CA LYS A 81 -7.92 4.02 21.93
C LYS A 81 -8.96 5.06 22.36
N LEU A 82 -10.25 4.75 22.27
CA LEU A 82 -11.32 5.65 22.74
C LEU A 82 -11.20 5.95 24.24
N HIS A 83 -10.80 4.95 25.04
CA HIS A 83 -10.56 5.14 26.47
C HIS A 83 -9.29 5.93 26.80
N ALA A 84 -8.26 5.87 25.94
CA ALA A 84 -7.00 6.57 26.12
C ALA A 84 -7.06 8.06 25.69
N LEU A 85 -8.00 8.44 24.82
CA LEU A 85 -8.11 9.81 24.29
C LEU A 85 -8.74 10.79 25.28
N SER A 86 -8.35 12.06 25.18
CA SER A 86 -8.96 13.13 25.97
C SER A 86 -10.34 13.52 25.43
N ILE A 87 -11.18 14.11 26.28
CA ILE A 87 -12.53 14.58 25.90
C ILE A 87 -12.48 15.55 24.71
N ARG A 88 -11.42 16.38 24.62
CA ARG A 88 -11.24 17.33 23.53
C ARG A 88 -11.00 16.62 22.19
N ASP A 89 -10.12 15.62 22.19
CA ASP A 89 -9.76 14.88 20.98
C ASP A 89 -10.95 14.04 20.49
N LEU A 90 -11.70 13.44 21.42
CA LEU A 90 -12.95 12.73 21.11
C LEU A 90 -13.99 13.66 20.48
N ALA A 91 -14.15 14.88 20.99
CA ALA A 91 -15.07 15.86 20.43
C ALA A 91 -14.65 16.29 19.01
N GLU A 92 -13.36 16.47 18.76
CA GLU A 92 -12.84 16.81 17.43
C GLU A 92 -13.05 15.67 16.43
N ILE A 93 -12.75 14.44 16.84
CA ILE A 93 -13.00 13.24 16.01
C ILE A 93 -14.49 13.11 15.71
N LEU A 94 -15.36 13.29 16.71
CA LEU A 94 -16.80 13.23 16.52
C LEU A 94 -17.29 14.25 15.49
N VAL A 95 -16.83 15.51 15.57
CA VAL A 95 -17.21 16.55 14.62
C VAL A 95 -16.73 16.21 13.20
N ARG A 96 -15.53 15.65 13.06
CA ARG A 96 -15.00 15.20 11.76
C ARG A 96 -15.73 13.98 11.20
N ALA A 97 -16.16 13.08 12.08
CA ALA A 97 -16.84 11.83 11.72
C ALA A 97 -18.36 11.95 11.68
N TRP A 98 -18.93 13.12 12.01
CA TRP A 98 -20.37 13.32 12.00
C TRP A 98 -20.87 13.41 10.56
N HIS A 99 -21.40 12.29 10.07
CA HIS A 99 -22.13 12.20 8.82
C HIS A 99 -23.61 12.06 9.14
N PRO A 100 -24.38 13.17 9.27
CA PRO A 100 -25.81 13.07 9.51
C PRO A 100 -26.46 12.32 8.36
N ILE A 101 -27.45 11.48 8.66
CA ILE A 101 -28.20 10.75 7.64
C ILE A 101 -29.05 11.78 6.89
N ILE A 102 -28.60 12.20 5.71
CA ILE A 102 -29.30 13.17 4.85
C ILE A 102 -30.40 12.47 4.04
N ASP A 103 -30.20 11.19 3.71
CA ASP A 103 -31.17 10.37 3.00
C ASP A 103 -31.15 8.92 3.50
N LEU A 104 -32.29 8.27 3.48
CA LEU A 104 -32.45 6.84 3.76
C LEU A 104 -32.89 6.19 2.46
N GLU A 105 -31.96 5.51 1.78
CA GLU A 105 -32.32 4.65 0.65
C GLU A 105 -33.24 3.53 1.16
N CYS A 106 -34.55 3.71 1.00
CA CYS A 106 -35.52 2.65 1.22
C CYS A 106 -35.39 1.64 0.08
N LEU A 107 -35.29 0.35 0.44
CA LEU A 107 -35.40 -0.74 -0.53
C LEU A 107 -36.70 -0.60 -1.30
N SER A 108 -36.59 -0.29 -2.60
CA SER A 108 -37.74 -0.25 -3.48
C SER A 108 -38.27 -1.67 -3.72
N PRO A 109 -39.58 -1.85 -3.95
CA PRO A 109 -40.14 -3.15 -4.34
C PRO A 109 -39.46 -3.74 -5.59
N THR A 110 -38.93 -2.87 -6.47
CA THR A 110 -38.09 -3.23 -7.62
C THR A 110 -36.73 -3.78 -7.20
N GLY A 111 -36.02 -3.13 -6.28
CA GLY A 111 -34.73 -3.61 -5.76
C GLY A 111 -34.85 -4.96 -5.04
N ILE A 112 -35.94 -5.20 -4.32
CA ILE A 112 -36.23 -6.52 -3.71
C ILE A 112 -36.42 -7.60 -4.78
N ARG A 113 -37.06 -7.26 -5.90
CA ARG A 113 -37.26 -8.19 -7.01
C ARG A 113 -35.95 -8.53 -7.71
N GLU A 114 -35.13 -7.53 -7.99
CA GLU A 114 -33.79 -7.69 -8.58
C GLU A 114 -32.88 -8.50 -7.66
N ALA A 115 -32.88 -8.23 -6.35
CA ALA A 115 -32.11 -9.00 -5.39
C ALA A 115 -32.56 -10.46 -5.37
N LYS A 116 -33.87 -10.73 -5.38
CA LYS A 116 -34.40 -12.09 -5.46
C LYS A 116 -33.96 -12.79 -6.74
N GLU A 117 -34.06 -12.13 -7.90
CA GLU A 117 -33.58 -12.69 -9.17
C GLU A 117 -32.08 -12.97 -9.15
N TYR A 118 -31.29 -12.04 -8.63
CA TYR A 118 -29.84 -12.19 -8.47
C TYR A 118 -29.51 -13.43 -7.63
N TRP A 119 -30.09 -13.56 -6.43
CA TRP A 119 -29.82 -14.70 -5.55
C TRP A 119 -30.34 -16.03 -6.10
N THR A 120 -31.43 -16.00 -6.88
CA THR A 120 -31.99 -17.22 -7.50
C THR A 120 -31.12 -17.69 -8.67
N ASN A 121 -30.53 -16.76 -9.42
CA ASN A 121 -29.73 -17.05 -10.62
C ASN A 121 -28.23 -17.08 -10.33
N LEU A 122 -27.83 -16.96 -9.07
CA LEU A 122 -26.42 -16.90 -8.70
C LEU A 122 -25.78 -18.30 -8.91
N PRO A 123 -24.70 -18.41 -9.69
CA PRO A 123 -24.01 -19.68 -9.91
C PRO A 123 -23.53 -20.30 -8.58
N SER A 124 -23.25 -21.60 -8.57
CA SER A 124 -22.69 -22.26 -7.39
C SER A 124 -21.34 -21.63 -6.98
N LEU A 125 -20.91 -21.82 -5.73
CA LEU A 125 -19.58 -21.34 -5.31
C LEU A 125 -18.51 -21.97 -6.21
N ASP A 126 -18.57 -23.27 -6.50
CA ASP A 126 -17.57 -23.93 -7.36
C ASP A 126 -17.48 -23.31 -8.77
N GLU A 127 -18.60 -22.86 -9.35
CA GLU A 127 -18.61 -22.17 -10.65
C GLU A 127 -18.09 -20.74 -10.57
N ARG A 128 -18.35 -20.02 -9.46
CA ARG A 128 -17.84 -18.66 -9.24
C ARG A 128 -16.33 -18.63 -9.03
N TRP A 129 -15.77 -19.68 -8.46
CA TRP A 129 -14.34 -19.76 -8.14
C TRP A 129 -13.49 -20.28 -9.30
N ARG A 130 -14.10 -20.86 -10.35
CA ARG A 130 -13.40 -21.31 -11.56
C ARG A 130 -12.73 -20.17 -12.34
N ASP A 131 -13.30 -18.97 -12.32
CA ASP A 131 -12.68 -17.78 -12.92
C ASP A 131 -11.64 -17.11 -12.00
N LEU A 132 -11.61 -17.50 -10.72
CA LEU A 132 -10.70 -17.02 -9.68
C LEU A 132 -9.66 -18.07 -9.29
N GLU A 133 -9.42 -19.09 -10.13
CA GLU A 133 -8.22 -19.93 -10.05
C GLU A 133 -6.98 -19.10 -10.44
N THR A 134 -6.71 -18.05 -9.67
CA THR A 134 -5.40 -17.46 -9.61
C THR A 134 -4.50 -18.52 -9.01
N THR A 135 -3.51 -18.95 -9.80
CA THR A 135 -2.38 -19.69 -9.28
C THR A 135 -1.87 -18.92 -8.06
N GLU A 136 -1.75 -19.56 -6.89
CA GLU A 136 -0.97 -19.02 -5.79
C GLU A 136 0.48 -18.95 -6.27
N ILE A 137 0.81 -17.88 -7.00
CA ILE A 137 2.18 -17.58 -7.33
C ILE A 137 2.77 -17.09 -6.01
N MET A 138 3.73 -17.83 -5.46
CA MET A 138 4.51 -17.33 -4.33
C MET A 138 4.95 -15.91 -4.66
N THR A 139 4.54 -14.94 -3.85
CA THR A 139 4.83 -13.50 -4.01
C THR A 139 6.32 -13.24 -4.24
N GLY A 140 7.18 -14.12 -3.73
CA GLY A 140 8.62 -14.12 -3.98
C GLY A 140 9.04 -14.32 -5.44
N GLU A 141 8.36 -15.16 -6.23
CA GLU A 141 8.73 -15.38 -7.65
C GLU A 141 8.34 -14.22 -8.56
N VAL A 142 7.18 -13.60 -8.30
CA VAL A 142 6.73 -12.41 -9.04
C VAL A 142 7.67 -11.24 -8.76
N ALA A 143 7.98 -10.98 -7.49
CA ALA A 143 8.91 -9.93 -7.14
C ALA A 143 10.31 -10.16 -7.73
N ARG A 144 10.82 -11.41 -7.72
CA ARG A 144 12.12 -11.77 -8.33
C ARG A 144 12.15 -11.50 -9.83
N ARG A 145 11.13 -11.93 -10.58
CA ARG A 145 11.07 -11.71 -12.04
C ARG A 145 10.88 -10.25 -12.42
N GLU A 146 10.10 -9.49 -11.64
CA GLU A 146 9.86 -8.07 -11.88
C GLU A 146 11.14 -7.24 -11.68
N LEU A 147 12.00 -7.57 -10.72
CA LEU A 147 13.28 -6.89 -10.51
C LEU A 147 14.28 -7.11 -11.65
N THR A 148 14.33 -8.33 -12.18
CA THR A 148 15.15 -8.65 -13.36
C THR A 148 14.62 -7.91 -14.60
N ARG A 149 13.29 -7.80 -14.76
CA ARG A 149 12.66 -7.03 -15.85
C ARG A 149 12.91 -5.53 -15.74
N MET A 150 12.89 -4.98 -14.53
CA MET A 150 13.18 -3.56 -14.29
C MET A 150 14.67 -3.21 -14.42
N GLY A 151 15.55 -4.20 -14.63
CA GLY A 151 16.99 -4.00 -14.86
C GLY A 151 17.75 -3.55 -13.60
N ILE A 152 17.20 -3.82 -12.42
CA ILE A 152 17.70 -3.26 -11.15
C ILE A 152 18.86 -4.09 -10.58
N LEU A 153 18.82 -5.44 -10.63
CA LEU A 153 19.86 -6.33 -10.06
C LEU A 153 19.92 -7.71 -10.77
N SER A 154 21.09 -8.37 -10.70
CA SER A 154 21.24 -9.81 -11.00
C SER A 154 20.91 -10.66 -9.76
N ASP A 155 20.57 -11.94 -9.95
CA ASP A 155 20.15 -12.85 -8.87
C ASP A 155 21.22 -12.99 -7.76
N GLU A 156 22.50 -12.95 -8.14
CA GLU A 156 23.63 -13.05 -7.20
C GLU A 156 23.80 -11.77 -6.38
N ASP A 157 23.57 -10.60 -6.99
CA ASP A 157 23.70 -9.30 -6.31
C ASP A 157 22.62 -9.10 -5.24
N PHE A 158 21.41 -9.62 -5.46
CA PHE A 158 20.31 -9.49 -4.50
C PHE A 158 20.55 -10.28 -3.21
N ALA A 159 21.07 -11.51 -3.31
CA ALA A 159 21.41 -12.30 -2.14
C ALA A 159 22.53 -11.65 -1.30
N VAL A 160 23.52 -11.05 -1.98
CA VAL A 160 24.60 -10.29 -1.32
C VAL A 160 24.06 -9.05 -0.61
N MET A 161 23.16 -8.31 -1.26
CA MET A 161 22.47 -7.15 -0.66
C MET A 161 21.67 -7.55 0.58
N LEU A 162 20.89 -8.63 0.51
CA LEU A 162 20.13 -9.13 1.65
C LEU A 162 21.03 -9.54 2.83
N ASP A 163 22.11 -10.29 2.57
CA ASP A 163 23.03 -10.71 3.63
C ASP A 163 23.74 -9.50 4.26
N LYS A 164 24.12 -8.51 3.46
CA LYS A 164 24.69 -7.25 3.95
C LYS A 164 23.70 -6.51 4.85
N THR A 165 22.45 -6.31 4.41
CA THR A 165 21.43 -5.63 5.21
C THR A 165 21.06 -6.41 6.47
N TRP A 166 21.09 -7.74 6.43
CA TRP A 166 20.88 -8.57 7.63
C TRP A 166 22.00 -8.41 8.66
N ARG A 167 23.27 -8.34 8.22
CA ARG A 167 24.41 -8.05 9.10
C ARG A 167 24.30 -6.65 9.67
N GLU A 168 23.99 -5.66 8.84
CA GLU A 168 23.74 -4.28 9.29
C GLU A 168 22.63 -4.21 10.34
N LEU A 169 21.54 -4.98 10.18
CA LEU A 169 20.47 -5.07 11.18
C LEU A 169 20.95 -5.69 12.49
N LYS A 170 21.72 -6.78 12.43
CA LYS A 170 22.30 -7.41 13.63
C LYS A 170 23.24 -6.47 14.37
N ASP A 171 24.10 -5.76 13.66
CA ASP A 171 25.06 -4.81 14.23
C ASP A 171 24.34 -3.61 14.85
N SER A 172 23.27 -3.13 14.20
CA SER A 172 22.47 -1.99 14.68
C SER A 172 21.68 -2.32 15.95
N VAL A 173 21.16 -3.54 16.03
CA VAL A 173 20.38 -4.03 17.19
C VAL A 173 21.28 -4.33 18.40
N GLY A 174 22.49 -4.85 18.16
CA GLY A 174 23.46 -5.19 19.20
C GLY A 174 22.87 -6.09 20.29
N ASP A 175 23.17 -5.79 21.55
CA ASP A 175 22.72 -6.57 22.72
C ASP A 175 21.24 -6.37 23.09
N ARG A 176 20.54 -5.39 22.49
CA ARG A 176 19.13 -5.11 22.82
C ARG A 176 18.16 -6.14 22.24
N GLY A 177 18.58 -6.87 21.21
CA GLY A 177 17.77 -7.91 20.55
C GLY A 177 16.60 -7.38 19.70
N GLU A 178 16.24 -6.09 19.80
CA GLU A 178 15.20 -5.44 19.01
C GLU A 178 15.51 -3.96 18.68
N MET A 179 14.91 -3.46 17.59
CA MET A 179 15.04 -2.07 17.13
C MET A 179 13.74 -1.59 16.47
N SER A 180 13.44 -0.30 16.53
CA SER A 180 12.35 0.31 15.77
C SER A 180 12.58 0.17 14.26
N TYR A 181 11.55 -0.25 13.53
CA TYR A 181 11.57 -0.34 12.08
C TYR A 181 11.99 0.97 11.42
N TRP A 182 11.39 2.08 11.87
CA TRP A 182 11.64 3.41 11.32
C TRP A 182 13.07 3.87 11.57
N ASP A 183 13.64 3.54 12.72
CA ASP A 183 15.02 3.88 13.05
C ASP A 183 15.99 3.11 12.15
N PHE A 184 15.67 1.85 11.85
CA PHE A 184 16.50 1.03 10.98
C PHE A 184 16.45 1.46 9.51
N ILE A 185 15.26 1.75 8.97
CA ILE A 185 15.10 2.07 7.55
C ILE A 185 15.52 3.50 7.19
N SER A 186 15.58 4.41 8.17
CA SER A 186 15.83 5.84 7.92
C SER A 186 17.26 6.09 7.41
N GLU A 187 17.37 6.43 6.13
CA GLU A 187 18.63 6.75 5.47
C GLU A 187 18.75 8.25 5.12
N LYS A 188 19.90 8.65 4.58
CA LYS A 188 20.16 10.05 4.19
C LYS A 188 19.26 10.54 3.05
N SER A 189 18.90 9.65 2.12
CA SER A 189 18.01 9.93 1.01
C SER A 189 16.68 9.16 1.16
N PHE A 190 15.62 9.72 0.57
CA PHE A 190 14.31 9.06 0.55
C PHE A 190 14.34 7.78 -0.29
N GLU A 191 15.07 7.80 -1.41
CA GLU A 191 15.23 6.65 -2.31
C GLU A 191 15.92 5.48 -1.59
N ASP A 192 16.99 5.75 -0.86
CA ASP A 192 17.70 4.74 -0.06
C ASP A 192 16.84 4.21 1.08
N THR A 193 16.01 5.07 1.70
CA THR A 193 15.07 4.67 2.75
C THR A 193 14.02 3.70 2.21
N VAL A 194 13.46 4.00 1.05
CA VAL A 194 12.48 3.12 0.38
C VAL A 194 13.14 1.80 -0.05
N LEU A 195 14.35 1.85 -0.59
CA LEU A 195 15.12 0.65 -0.94
C LEU A 195 15.40 -0.22 0.28
N LYS A 196 15.79 0.38 1.41
CA LYS A 196 16.07 -0.33 2.66
C LYS A 196 14.80 -0.94 3.26
N ALA A 197 13.70 -0.20 3.26
CA ALA A 197 12.38 -0.72 3.65
C ALA A 197 11.95 -1.91 2.77
N TRP A 198 12.19 -1.80 1.47
CA TRP A 198 11.93 -2.87 0.51
C TRP A 198 12.78 -4.11 0.85
N LEU A 199 14.09 -3.99 1.10
CA LEU A 199 14.94 -5.11 1.53
C LEU A 199 14.46 -5.74 2.85
N VAL A 200 14.03 -4.93 3.82
CA VAL A 200 13.47 -5.41 5.09
C VAL A 200 12.23 -6.28 4.87
N SER A 201 11.36 -5.92 3.93
CA SER A 201 10.20 -6.75 3.59
C SER A 201 10.60 -8.17 3.16
N PHE A 202 11.72 -8.32 2.44
CA PHE A 202 12.27 -9.62 2.06
C PHE A 202 13.00 -10.32 3.21
N LEU A 203 13.72 -9.57 4.06
CA LEU A 203 14.32 -10.15 5.27
C LEU A 203 13.26 -10.79 6.16
N VAL A 204 12.11 -10.14 6.33
CA VAL A 204 10.99 -10.68 7.10
C VAL A 204 10.35 -11.86 6.36
N SER A 205 10.04 -11.69 5.07
CA SER A 205 9.37 -12.73 4.26
C SER A 205 10.19 -14.02 4.12
N TYR A 206 11.52 -13.92 4.10
CA TYR A 206 12.42 -15.07 3.97
C TYR A 206 12.91 -15.62 5.31
N GLY A 207 12.48 -15.04 6.44
CA GLY A 207 12.81 -15.55 7.78
C GLY A 207 14.21 -15.18 8.27
N TYR A 208 14.77 -14.06 7.82
CA TYR A 208 16.00 -13.47 8.38
C TYR A 208 15.72 -12.58 9.60
N ALA A 209 14.51 -12.02 9.67
CA ALA A 209 14.06 -11.15 10.76
C ALA A 209 12.57 -11.38 11.03
N THR A 210 12.12 -11.04 12.24
CA THR A 210 10.70 -10.98 12.59
C THR A 210 10.28 -9.53 12.78
N LEU A 211 9.00 -9.28 12.49
CA LEU A 211 8.36 -7.98 12.59
C LEU A 211 7.22 -8.09 13.61
N GLU A 212 7.26 -7.26 14.64
CA GLU A 212 6.23 -7.18 15.68
C GLU A 212 5.57 -5.81 15.61
N LEU A 213 4.23 -5.79 15.50
CA LEU A 213 3.45 -4.57 15.57
C LEU A 213 2.95 -4.38 17.00
N ARG A 214 3.21 -3.21 17.59
CA ARG A 214 2.65 -2.79 18.88
C ARG A 214 1.57 -1.74 18.62
N PRO A 215 0.28 -2.15 18.46
CA PRO A 215 -0.74 -1.28 17.88
C PRO A 215 -1.17 -0.12 18.79
N LEU A 216 -0.94 -0.25 20.11
CA LEU A 216 -1.23 0.80 21.09
C LEU A 216 -0.21 1.95 21.03
N GLU A 217 1.04 1.62 20.74
CA GLU A 217 2.17 2.56 20.67
C GLU A 217 2.41 3.06 19.25
N GLU A 218 1.73 2.46 18.25
CA GLU A 218 1.98 2.68 16.82
C GLU A 218 3.44 2.39 16.42
N GLU A 219 4.10 1.54 17.21
CA GLU A 219 5.48 1.14 17.00
C GLU A 219 5.56 -0.17 16.22
N ILE A 220 6.48 -0.17 15.26
CA ILE A 220 6.83 -1.35 14.48
C ILE A 220 8.23 -1.75 14.92
N VAL A 221 8.38 -2.96 15.44
CA VAL A 221 9.64 -3.46 16.00
C VAL A 221 10.21 -4.55 15.10
N LEU A 222 11.49 -4.43 14.76
CA LEU A 222 12.28 -5.41 14.02
C LEU A 222 13.17 -6.20 14.98
N ARG A 223 13.18 -7.52 14.81
CA ARG A 223 14.10 -8.42 15.52
C ARG A 223 14.85 -9.33 14.53
N PRO A 224 16.19 -9.25 14.45
CA PRO A 224 16.95 -10.14 13.58
C PRO A 224 17.00 -11.55 14.18
N LEU A 225 16.82 -12.58 13.34
CA LEU A 225 17.02 -13.96 13.75
C LEU A 225 18.51 -14.32 13.71
N SER A 226 18.94 -15.17 14.65
CA SER A 226 20.34 -15.61 14.73
C SER A 226 20.77 -16.38 13.48
N LYS A 227 19.86 -17.20 12.94
CA LYS A 227 19.99 -17.91 11.66
C LYS A 227 18.71 -17.70 10.83
N PRO A 228 18.81 -17.70 9.49
CA PRO A 228 17.62 -17.64 8.65
C PRO A 228 16.82 -18.92 8.85
N GLU A 229 15.62 -18.81 9.40
CA GLU A 229 14.71 -19.93 9.60
C GLU A 229 13.36 -19.57 8.99
N LYS A 230 12.88 -20.40 8.06
CA LYS A 230 11.51 -20.30 7.59
C LYS A 230 10.61 -20.72 8.74
N LEU A 231 9.82 -19.78 9.25
CA LEU A 231 8.87 -20.02 10.32
C LEU A 231 7.69 -20.84 9.74
N GLU A 232 7.79 -22.17 9.75
CA GLU A 232 6.80 -23.09 9.16
C GLU A 232 5.43 -23.08 9.88
N HIS A 233 5.32 -22.42 11.03
CA HIS A 233 4.13 -22.43 11.90
C HIS A 233 3.69 -21.07 12.43
N VAL A 234 4.18 -19.96 11.86
CA VAL A 234 3.70 -18.62 12.22
C VAL A 234 2.72 -18.16 11.15
N ALA A 235 1.55 -17.67 11.57
CA ALA A 235 0.60 -17.07 10.65
C ALA A 235 1.29 -15.93 9.90
N THR A 236 1.58 -16.13 8.62
CA THR A 236 2.15 -15.11 7.74
C THR A 236 1.04 -14.15 7.33
N PHE A 237 1.04 -12.96 7.90
CA PHE A 237 0.19 -11.85 7.46
C PHE A 237 1.05 -10.82 6.73
N SER A 238 0.50 -10.25 5.66
CA SER A 238 1.15 -9.16 4.93
C SER A 238 0.83 -7.84 5.61
N ILE A 239 1.86 -7.08 5.99
CA ILE A 239 1.71 -5.78 6.63
C ILE A 239 2.06 -4.70 5.59
N PRO A 240 1.08 -3.91 5.11
CA PRO A 240 1.37 -2.74 4.30
C PRO A 240 1.91 -1.62 5.20
N ILE A 241 3.11 -1.12 4.89
CA ILE A 241 3.72 0.02 5.59
C ILE A 241 3.84 1.15 4.57
N SER A 242 3.13 2.25 4.80
CA SER A 242 3.20 3.44 3.94
C SER A 242 4.42 4.29 4.29
N ILE A 243 5.22 4.60 3.28
CA ILE A 243 6.42 5.43 3.41
C ILE A 243 6.24 6.66 2.51
N SER A 244 5.74 7.76 3.09
CA SER A 244 5.60 9.03 2.39
C SER A 244 6.82 9.92 2.65
N ARG A 245 7.11 10.81 1.70
CA ARG A 245 8.22 11.77 1.84
C ARG A 245 8.00 12.75 3.00
N GLU A 246 6.75 13.12 3.24
CA GLU A 246 6.37 13.97 4.37
C GLU A 246 6.64 13.30 5.71
N GLU A 247 6.28 12.02 5.84
CA GLU A 247 6.50 11.25 7.06
C GLU A 247 7.99 11.05 7.35
N TRP A 248 8.76 10.74 6.31
CA TRP A 248 10.22 10.63 6.40
C TRP A 248 10.88 11.94 6.86
N LEU A 249 10.43 13.10 6.33
CA LEU A 249 10.94 14.40 6.77
C LEU A 249 10.59 14.70 8.23
N ARG A 250 9.33 14.50 8.64
CA ARG A 250 8.88 14.75 10.02
C ARG A 250 9.70 13.98 11.05
N ARG A 251 9.98 12.71 10.77
CA ARG A 251 10.76 11.82 11.66
C ARG A 251 12.23 12.19 11.74
N ARG A 252 12.81 12.80 10.69
CA ARG A 252 14.18 13.33 10.72
C ARG A 252 14.30 14.66 11.45
N GLU A 253 13.26 15.47 11.48
CA GLU A 253 13.26 16.76 12.21
C GLU A 253 13.08 16.58 13.73
N HIS A 254 12.55 15.43 14.17
CA HIS A 254 12.30 15.09 15.58
C HIS A 254 13.26 14.03 16.16
N GLY A 255 14.29 13.62 15.41
CA GLY A 255 15.29 12.62 15.80
C GLY A 255 16.66 13.23 16.10
#